data_AF-A0AA51N4C9-F1
#
_entry.id   AF-A0AA51N4C9-F1
#
_cell.length_a   1.000
_cell.length_b   1.000
_cell.length_c   1.000
_cell.angle_alpha   90.00
_cell.angle_beta   90.00
_cell.angle_gamma   90.00
#
_symmetry.space_group_name_H-M   'P 1'
#
loop_
_entity.id
_entity.type
_entity.pdbx_description
1 polymer ?
#
loop_
_entity_poly.entity_id
_entity_poly.type
_entity_poly.pdbx_seq_one_letter_code
_entity_poly.pdbx_strand_id
1 'polypeptide(L)'
;MKNKISSVVESSYRAFYGKLFSALFSQFGANYVSEIEDAIQNSFYKSLKSWKPNQVPTNKENWLFIVARNEVLNQIKKDSRQQSQSDFKSKVETENPKEDLRLKTILFLSKSKKASSKVKMIFVLKNIFGLHIKEISECTLLSQDAIYKSINRAKKDFQQSTKDENFDLTFEQIADQEIKIVEEILYAVFNIGFDSFNEKTNSIINEDLCLEALSLSKKFCPIRFSE
;
A
#
# COMPACT_ATOMS: atom_id res chain seq x y z
N MET A 1 6.17 15.72 27.85
CA MET A 1 6.09 14.26 27.66
C MET A 1 4.91 13.79 26.80
N LYS A 2 3.69 14.36 26.93
CA LYS A 2 2.54 14.00 26.06
C LYS A 2 2.79 14.11 24.54
N ASN A 3 3.61 15.07 24.09
CA ASN A 3 3.88 15.28 22.66
C ASN A 3 4.85 14.28 22.01
N LYS A 4 5.72 13.59 22.78
CA LYS A 4 6.79 12.76 22.20
C LYS A 4 6.30 11.35 21.81
N ILE A 5 5.24 10.86 22.45
CA ILE A 5 4.63 9.56 22.13
C ILE A 5 3.73 9.70 20.90
N SER A 6 2.93 10.79 20.81
CA SER A 6 2.15 11.10 19.61
C SER A 6 3.05 11.21 18.39
N SER A 7 4.17 11.94 18.49
CA SER A 7 5.08 12.13 17.36
C SER A 7 5.78 10.86 16.89
N VAL A 8 6.17 9.96 17.81
CA VAL A 8 6.83 8.68 17.45
C VAL A 8 5.82 7.70 16.83
N VAL A 9 4.58 7.69 17.35
CA VAL A 9 3.50 6.88 16.78
C VAL A 9 3.08 7.42 15.40
N GLU A 10 3.05 8.74 15.23
CA GLU A 10 2.75 9.41 13.97
C GLU A 10 3.80 9.12 12.88
N SER A 11 5.10 9.15 13.22
CA SER A 11 6.17 8.81 12.28
C SER A 11 6.08 7.37 11.76
N SER A 12 5.48 6.46 12.52
CA SER A 12 5.35 5.05 12.10
C SER A 12 4.12 4.75 11.23
N TYR A 13 3.13 5.66 11.13
CA TYR A 13 1.91 5.37 10.37
C TYR A 13 2.15 5.24 8.87
N ARG A 14 3.10 5.99 8.29
CA ARG A 14 3.47 5.84 6.87
C ARG A 14 3.99 4.43 6.59
N ALA A 15 4.92 3.95 7.43
CA ALA A 15 5.47 2.60 7.32
C ALA A 15 4.40 1.51 7.52
N PHE A 16 3.42 1.72 8.40
CA PHE A 16 2.31 0.79 8.57
C PHE A 16 1.33 0.82 7.40
N TYR A 17 1.06 1.99 6.82
CA TYR A 17 0.05 2.17 5.78
C TYR A 17 0.26 1.20 4.61
N GLY A 18 1.48 1.17 4.05
CA GLY A 18 1.80 0.31 2.91
C GLY A 18 1.57 -1.17 3.19
N LYS A 19 1.99 -1.63 4.37
CA LYS A 19 1.82 -3.03 4.78
C LYS A 19 0.34 -3.39 4.96
N LEU A 20 -0.41 -2.52 5.65
CA LEU A 20 -1.84 -2.70 5.87
C LEU A 20 -2.60 -2.69 4.54
N PHE A 21 -2.28 -1.76 3.65
CA PHE A 21 -2.88 -1.67 2.33
C PHE A 21 -2.64 -2.96 1.55
N SER A 22 -1.40 -3.45 1.48
CA SER A 22 -1.09 -4.68 0.76
C SER A 22 -1.76 -5.92 1.35
N ALA A 23 -1.83 -6.04 2.68
CA ALA A 23 -2.50 -7.16 3.33
C ALA A 23 -4.01 -7.17 3.13
N LEU A 24 -4.64 -5.99 3.14
CA LEU A 24 -6.08 -5.87 2.87
C LEU A 24 -6.36 -6.02 1.37
N PHE A 25 -5.51 -5.46 0.50
CA PHE A 25 -5.63 -5.59 -0.94
C PHE A 25 -5.49 -7.05 -1.38
N SER A 26 -4.58 -7.82 -0.80
CA SER A 26 -4.46 -9.26 -1.07
C SER A 26 -5.70 -10.05 -0.63
N GLN A 27 -6.38 -9.61 0.43
CA GLN A 27 -7.56 -10.29 0.97
C GLN A 27 -8.87 -9.93 0.24
N PHE A 28 -9.04 -8.67 -0.16
CA PHE A 28 -10.29 -8.16 -0.72
C PHE A 28 -10.22 -7.90 -2.23
N GLY A 29 -9.03 -7.65 -2.79
CA GLY A 29 -8.82 -7.37 -4.21
C GLY A 29 -9.09 -5.92 -4.61
N ALA A 30 -8.90 -5.63 -5.90
CA ALA A 30 -8.94 -4.26 -6.44
C ALA A 30 -10.34 -3.60 -6.42
N ASN A 31 -11.40 -4.38 -6.21
CA ASN A 31 -12.76 -3.87 -6.12
C ASN A 31 -12.96 -2.96 -4.91
N TYR A 32 -12.23 -3.20 -3.82
CA TYR A 32 -12.46 -2.53 -2.54
C TYR A 32 -11.35 -1.55 -2.16
N VAL A 33 -10.62 -1.00 -3.13
CA VAL A 33 -9.48 -0.10 -2.84
C VAL A 33 -9.90 1.11 -2.02
N SER A 34 -11.04 1.73 -2.32
CA SER A 34 -11.50 2.92 -1.58
C SER A 34 -11.88 2.57 -0.14
N GLU A 35 -12.57 1.45 0.05
CA GLU A 35 -12.98 0.91 1.35
C GLU A 35 -11.75 0.55 2.20
N ILE A 36 -10.71 0.00 1.57
CA ILE A 36 -9.42 -0.28 2.21
C ILE A 36 -8.75 1.02 2.67
N GLU A 37 -8.64 2.03 1.78
CA GLU A 37 -8.03 3.32 2.10
C GLU A 37 -8.73 3.99 3.29
N ASP A 38 -10.06 4.01 3.28
CA ASP A 38 -10.88 4.60 4.35
C ASP A 38 -10.77 3.82 5.66
N ALA A 39 -10.79 2.48 5.60
CA ALA A 39 -10.65 1.62 6.76
C ALA A 39 -9.28 1.78 7.44
N ILE A 40 -8.20 1.91 6.67
CA ILE A 40 -6.86 2.17 7.22
C ILE A 40 -6.85 3.53 7.92
N GLN A 41 -7.35 4.58 7.27
CA GLN A 41 -7.41 5.92 7.86
C GLN A 41 -8.22 5.92 9.17
N ASN A 42 -9.37 5.25 9.20
CA ASN A 42 -10.17 5.17 10.42
C ASN A 42 -9.48 4.32 11.51
N SER A 43 -8.73 3.28 11.14
CA SER A 43 -7.92 2.52 12.10
C SER A 43 -6.86 3.40 12.78
N PHE A 44 -6.19 4.28 12.01
CA PHE A 44 -5.25 5.26 12.56
C PHE A 44 -5.97 6.25 13.47
N TYR A 45 -7.10 6.81 13.03
CA TYR A 45 -7.91 7.71 13.85
C TYR A 45 -8.35 7.08 15.18
N LYS A 46 -8.82 5.82 15.15
CA LYS A 46 -9.20 5.08 16.36
C LYS A 46 -8.01 4.81 17.26
N SER A 47 -6.84 4.50 16.70
CA SER A 47 -5.61 4.31 17.49
C SER A 47 -5.23 5.59 18.25
N LEU A 48 -5.29 6.76 17.61
CA LEU A 48 -5.02 8.06 18.26
C LEU A 48 -5.96 8.35 19.43
N LYS A 49 -7.23 7.90 19.35
CA LYS A 49 -8.20 8.06 20.46
C LYS A 49 -8.04 7.04 21.58
N SER A 50 -7.66 5.81 21.25
CA SER A 50 -7.70 4.67 22.17
C SER A 50 -6.37 4.39 22.86
N TRP A 51 -5.24 4.67 22.20
CA TRP A 51 -3.91 4.37 22.72
C TRP A 51 -3.47 5.42 23.75
N LYS A 52 -3.92 5.25 24.99
CA LYS A 52 -3.39 5.97 26.14
C LYS A 52 -1.98 5.44 26.49
N PRO A 53 -1.13 6.18 27.24
CA PRO A 53 0.26 5.79 27.51
C PRO A 53 0.48 4.36 28.02
N ASN A 54 -0.48 3.79 28.78
CA ASN A 54 -0.40 2.42 29.31
C ASN A 54 -1.32 1.41 28.59
N GLN A 55 -1.94 1.80 27.47
CA GLN A 55 -2.93 1.01 26.73
C GLN A 55 -2.54 0.81 25.26
N VAL A 56 -1.28 1.09 24.93
CA VAL A 56 -0.74 0.86 23.58
C VAL A 56 -0.56 -0.66 23.40
N PRO A 57 -1.15 -1.28 22.36
CA PRO A 57 -0.94 -2.68 22.06
C PRO A 57 0.54 -2.99 21.86
N THR A 58 0.96 -4.17 22.33
CA THR A 58 2.32 -4.70 22.12
C THR A 58 2.61 -4.86 20.63
N ASN A 59 1.66 -5.43 19.88
CA ASN A 59 1.71 -5.50 18.42
C ASN A 59 0.71 -4.49 17.81
N LYS A 60 1.23 -3.29 17.49
CA LYS A 60 0.46 -2.19 16.88
C LYS A 60 -0.02 -2.53 15.47
N GLU A 61 0.84 -3.14 14.67
CA GLU A 61 0.57 -3.48 13.26
C GLU A 61 -0.62 -4.44 13.17
N ASN A 62 -0.61 -5.52 13.96
CA ASN A 62 -1.71 -6.47 14.00
C ASN A 62 -3.01 -5.83 14.51
N TRP A 63 -2.95 -4.97 15.53
CA TRP A 63 -4.14 -4.27 16.02
C TRP A 63 -4.76 -3.39 14.93
N LEU A 64 -3.93 -2.61 14.22
CA LEU A 64 -4.37 -1.77 13.11
C LEU A 64 -4.98 -2.60 11.97
N PHE A 65 -4.34 -3.71 11.62
CA PHE A 65 -4.84 -4.65 10.61
C PHE A 65 -6.21 -5.20 10.97
N ILE A 66 -6.39 -5.71 12.19
CA ILE A 66 -7.67 -6.25 12.64
C ILE A 66 -8.76 -5.19 12.60
N VAL A 67 -8.48 -3.97 13.07
CA VAL A 67 -9.45 -2.88 13.07
C VAL A 67 -9.85 -2.49 11.64
N ALA A 68 -8.88 -2.29 10.75
CA ALA A 68 -9.12 -1.94 9.36
C ALA A 68 -9.86 -3.08 8.62
N ARG A 69 -9.43 -4.32 8.77
CA ARG A 69 -10.07 -5.50 8.16
C ARG A 69 -11.54 -5.63 8.55
N ASN A 70 -11.84 -5.52 9.84
CA ASN A 70 -13.22 -5.59 10.33
C ASN A 70 -14.07 -4.45 9.78
N GLU A 71 -13.47 -3.28 9.58
CA GLU A 71 -14.15 -2.14 8.99
C GLU A 71 -14.47 -2.34 7.50
N VAL A 72 -13.52 -2.83 6.70
CA VAL A 72 -13.78 -3.22 5.30
C VAL A 72 -14.92 -4.24 5.23
N LEU A 73 -14.86 -5.30 6.05
CA LEU A 73 -15.93 -6.31 6.09
C LEU A 73 -17.30 -5.70 6.45
N ASN A 74 -17.33 -4.74 7.36
CA ASN A 74 -18.56 -4.07 7.76
C ASN A 74 -19.12 -3.17 6.66
N GLN A 75 -18.26 -2.49 5.89
CA GLN A 75 -18.67 -1.70 4.73
C GLN A 75 -19.25 -2.61 3.63
N ILE A 76 -18.53 -3.66 3.25
CA ILE A 76 -18.99 -4.67 2.27
C ILE A 76 -20.32 -5.32 2.69
N LYS A 77 -20.49 -5.63 3.98
CA LYS A 77 -21.76 -6.18 4.51
C LYS A 77 -22.92 -5.19 4.45
N LYS A 78 -22.66 -3.88 4.63
CA LYS A 78 -23.71 -2.86 4.50
C LYS A 78 -24.17 -2.73 3.05
N ASP A 79 -23.23 -2.78 2.12
CA ASP A 79 -23.52 -2.66 0.69
C ASP A 79 -24.19 -3.92 0.14
N SER A 80 -23.76 -5.12 0.57
CA SER A 80 -24.41 -6.40 0.19
C SER A 80 -25.74 -6.67 0.90
N ARG A 81 -26.07 -6.00 2.01
CA ARG A 81 -27.45 -6.00 2.54
C ARG A 81 -28.41 -5.23 1.62
N GLN A 82 -27.90 -4.42 0.69
CA GLN A 82 -28.67 -3.80 -0.38
C GLN A 82 -28.64 -4.61 -1.69
N GLN A 83 -27.69 -5.54 -1.86
CA GLN A 83 -27.60 -6.48 -2.99
C GLN A 83 -27.12 -7.86 -2.49
N SER A 84 -28.07 -8.79 -2.37
CA SER A 84 -27.96 -10.21 -1.95
C SER A 84 -26.56 -10.82 -1.79
N GLN A 85 -26.25 -11.19 -0.53
CA GLN A 85 -25.25 -12.14 0.01
C GLN A 85 -24.14 -12.67 -0.94
N SER A 86 -22.91 -12.16 -0.76
CA SER A 86 -21.67 -12.81 -1.19
C SER A 86 -20.92 -13.38 0.02
N ASP A 87 -20.65 -14.69 0.01
CA ASP A 87 -19.89 -15.41 1.03
C ASP A 87 -18.39 -15.10 0.94
N PHE A 88 -17.93 -14.08 1.70
CA PHE A 88 -16.50 -13.91 1.96
C PHE A 88 -16.05 -14.96 2.99
N LYS A 89 -15.61 -16.13 2.52
CA LYS A 89 -14.88 -17.09 3.35
C LYS A 89 -13.50 -16.52 3.66
N SER A 90 -13.26 -16.25 4.94
CA SER A 90 -11.97 -15.83 5.47
C SER A 90 -10.96 -16.97 5.38
N LYS A 91 -10.11 -16.97 4.35
CA LYS A 91 -8.81 -17.61 4.44
C LYS A 91 -7.88 -16.66 5.20
N VAL A 92 -7.58 -17.01 6.44
CA VAL A 92 -6.38 -16.51 7.11
C VAL A 92 -5.26 -17.41 6.58
N GLU A 93 -4.70 -17.04 5.43
CA GLU A 93 -3.49 -17.70 4.96
C GLU A 93 -2.37 -17.37 5.95
N THR A 94 -1.78 -18.43 6.48
CA THR A 94 -0.62 -18.39 7.36
C THR A 94 0.44 -17.54 6.68
N GLU A 95 0.67 -16.33 7.18
CA GLU A 95 1.69 -15.41 6.67
C GLU A 95 3.00 -16.20 6.58
N ASN A 96 3.50 -16.43 5.36
CA ASN A 96 4.85 -16.92 5.21
C ASN A 96 5.74 -15.72 5.53
N PRO A 97 6.44 -15.68 6.69
CA PRO A 97 7.11 -14.46 7.16
C PRO A 97 8.26 -14.01 6.26
N LYS A 98 8.59 -14.79 5.23
CA LYS A 98 9.59 -14.48 4.20
C LYS A 98 9.07 -13.56 3.10
N GLU A 99 7.76 -13.46 2.88
CA GLU A 99 7.20 -12.74 1.75
C GLU A 99 6.63 -11.37 2.15
N ASP A 100 7.13 -10.31 1.52
CA ASP A 100 6.60 -8.96 1.73
C ASP A 100 5.39 -8.74 0.83
N LEU A 101 4.19 -8.64 1.43
CA LEU A 101 2.95 -8.45 0.68
C LEU A 101 2.96 -7.16 -0.15
N ARG A 102 3.78 -6.16 0.20
CA ARG A 102 3.98 -4.96 -0.61
C ARG A 102 4.60 -5.30 -1.96
N LEU A 103 5.66 -6.10 -1.96
CA LEU A 103 6.31 -6.55 -3.19
C LEU A 103 5.37 -7.41 -4.04
N LYS A 104 4.63 -8.34 -3.41
CA LYS A 104 3.61 -9.14 -4.11
C LYS A 104 2.53 -8.25 -4.74
N THR A 105 2.08 -7.22 -4.03
CA THR A 105 1.09 -6.26 -4.55
C THR A 105 1.65 -5.50 -5.75
N ILE A 106 2.89 -5.02 -5.69
CA ILE A 106 3.52 -4.30 -6.81
C ILE A 106 3.63 -5.23 -8.04
N LEU A 107 4.08 -6.47 -7.85
CA LEU A 107 4.15 -7.48 -8.90
C LEU A 107 2.77 -7.76 -9.51
N PHE A 108 1.74 -7.92 -8.68
CA PHE A 108 0.37 -8.12 -9.13
C PHE A 108 -0.13 -6.96 -9.99
N LEU A 109 0.02 -5.73 -9.51
CA LEU A 109 -0.39 -4.53 -10.25
C LEU A 109 0.40 -4.35 -11.55
N SER A 110 1.66 -4.82 -11.60
CA SER A 110 2.51 -4.73 -12.78
C SER A 110 1.97 -5.56 -13.96
N LYS A 111 1.26 -6.66 -13.69
CA LYS A 111 0.63 -7.52 -14.71
C LYS A 111 -0.56 -6.87 -15.43
N SER A 112 -1.21 -5.89 -14.80
CA SER A 112 -2.38 -5.24 -15.40
C SER A 112 -2.02 -4.57 -16.73
N LYS A 113 -2.54 -5.08 -17.85
CA LYS A 113 -2.31 -4.48 -19.18
C LYS A 113 -3.15 -3.24 -19.44
N LYS A 114 -4.18 -2.99 -18.63
CA LYS A 114 -5.08 -1.84 -18.79
C LYS A 114 -4.49 -0.54 -18.26
N ALA A 115 -3.78 -0.62 -17.14
CA ALA A 115 -3.12 0.53 -16.53
C ALA A 115 -1.77 0.81 -17.22
N SER A 116 -1.56 2.06 -17.65
CA SER A 116 -0.23 2.51 -18.12
C SER A 116 0.82 2.48 -17.00
N SER A 117 2.11 2.37 -17.33
CA SER A 117 3.20 2.37 -16.34
C SER A 117 3.17 3.60 -15.41
N LYS A 118 2.85 4.79 -15.96
CA LYS A 118 2.71 6.01 -15.17
C LYS A 118 1.56 5.96 -14.15
N VAL A 119 0.43 5.36 -14.54
CA VAL A 119 -0.72 5.18 -13.65
C VAL A 119 -0.40 4.17 -12.54
N LYS A 120 0.27 3.05 -12.88
CA LYS A 120 0.77 2.07 -11.91
C LYS A 120 1.74 2.71 -10.90
N MET A 121 2.71 3.48 -11.38
CA MET A 121 3.67 4.21 -10.55
C MET A 121 2.98 5.11 -9.53
N ILE A 122 2.08 5.99 -9.98
CA ILE A 122 1.36 6.93 -9.11
C ILE A 122 0.54 6.17 -8.05
N PHE A 123 -0.13 5.09 -8.45
CA PHE A 123 -0.90 4.27 -7.52
C PHE A 123 -0.02 3.61 -6.47
N VAL A 124 1.13 3.06 -6.86
CA VAL A 124 2.07 2.40 -5.95
C VAL A 124 2.72 3.40 -4.99
N LEU A 125 3.14 4.58 -5.47
CA LEU A 125 3.64 5.65 -4.61
C LEU A 125 2.63 6.03 -3.52
N LYS A 126 1.35 6.18 -3.91
CA LYS A 126 0.29 6.53 -2.96
C LYS A 126 -0.02 5.41 -1.98
N ASN A 127 -0.22 4.19 -2.49
CA ASN A 127 -0.87 3.14 -1.74
C ASN A 127 0.09 2.13 -1.09
N ILE A 128 1.30 1.98 -1.62
CA ILE A 128 2.31 1.07 -1.07
C ILE A 128 3.38 1.83 -0.28
N PHE A 129 3.82 2.99 -0.77
CA PHE A 129 4.83 3.82 -0.10
C PHE A 129 4.22 4.95 0.75
N GLY A 130 2.89 5.08 0.75
CA GLY A 130 2.16 5.96 1.64
C GLY A 130 2.36 7.46 1.37
N LEU A 131 2.83 7.85 0.18
CA LEU A 131 3.06 9.27 -0.14
C LEU A 131 1.73 10.04 -0.17
N HIS A 132 1.76 11.28 0.31
CA HIS A 132 0.66 12.22 0.15
C HIS A 132 0.57 12.73 -1.29
N ILE A 133 -0.62 13.15 -1.71
CA ILE A 133 -0.86 13.69 -3.06
C ILE A 133 0.05 14.88 -3.36
N LYS A 134 0.34 15.71 -2.35
CA LYS A 134 1.28 16.83 -2.46
C LYS A 134 2.71 16.34 -2.76
N GLU A 135 3.23 15.37 -2.01
CA GLU A 135 4.56 14.79 -2.26
C GLU A 135 4.64 14.18 -3.67
N ILE A 136 3.59 13.48 -4.12
CA ILE A 136 3.54 12.89 -5.47
C ILE A 136 3.50 13.97 -6.54
N SER A 137 2.74 15.05 -6.31
CA SER A 137 2.63 16.19 -7.22
C SER A 137 4.00 16.86 -7.42
N GLU A 138 4.75 17.06 -6.34
CA GLU A 138 6.09 17.64 -6.36
C GLU A 138 7.09 16.75 -7.11
N CYS A 139 7.12 15.45 -6.83
CA CYS A 139 8.11 14.57 -7.46
C CYS A 139 7.78 14.17 -8.91
N THR A 140 6.50 14.27 -9.32
CA THR A 140 6.09 13.96 -10.70
C THR A 140 5.89 15.21 -11.57
N LEU A 141 5.96 16.40 -10.97
CA LEU A 141 5.66 17.70 -11.61
C LEU A 141 4.26 17.76 -12.24
N LEU A 142 3.31 16.99 -11.70
CA LEU A 142 1.91 16.99 -12.12
C LEU A 142 1.07 17.74 -11.11
N SER A 143 0.02 18.43 -11.58
CA SER A 143 -0.97 19.04 -10.68
C SER A 143 -1.62 17.97 -9.77
N GLN A 144 -2.01 18.35 -8.54
CA GLN A 144 -2.72 17.46 -7.63
C GLN A 144 -4.00 16.88 -8.25
N ASP A 145 -4.74 17.68 -9.03
CA ASP A 145 -5.92 17.22 -9.78
C ASP A 145 -5.60 16.10 -10.78
N ALA A 146 -4.46 16.20 -11.46
CA ALA A 146 -4.00 15.15 -12.37
C ALA A 146 -3.64 13.87 -11.59
N ILE A 147 -3.06 13.99 -10.39
CA ILE A 147 -2.78 12.85 -9.51
C ILE A 147 -4.08 12.19 -9.05
N TYR A 148 -5.06 12.96 -8.57
CA TYR A 148 -6.38 12.42 -8.20
C TYR A 148 -7.06 11.69 -9.36
N LYS A 149 -7.07 12.28 -10.56
CA LYS A 149 -7.61 11.64 -11.77
C LYS A 149 -6.86 10.36 -12.13
N SER A 150 -5.53 10.35 -11.96
CA SER A 150 -4.69 9.18 -12.24
C SER A 150 -4.98 8.04 -11.27
N ILE A 151 -5.09 8.31 -9.97
CA ILE A 151 -5.45 7.32 -8.94
C ILE A 151 -6.85 6.74 -9.21
N ASN A 152 -7.83 7.60 -9.50
CA ASN A 152 -9.19 7.15 -9.81
C ASN A 152 -9.24 6.29 -11.08
N ARG A 153 -8.41 6.60 -12.08
CA ARG A 153 -8.25 5.76 -13.27
C ARG A 153 -7.60 4.42 -12.92
N ALA A 154 -6.53 4.43 -12.13
CA ALA A 154 -5.86 3.21 -11.66
C ALA A 154 -6.84 2.26 -10.98
N LYS A 155 -7.67 2.77 -10.05
CA LYS A 155 -8.71 1.99 -9.38
C LYS A 155 -9.62 1.28 -10.39
N LYS A 156 -10.14 2.02 -11.38
CA LYS A 156 -11.00 1.45 -12.43
C LYS A 156 -10.27 0.43 -13.31
N ASP A 157 -9.04 0.72 -13.71
CA ASP A 157 -8.25 -0.15 -14.58
C ASP A 157 -7.93 -1.48 -13.88
N PHE A 158 -7.54 -1.42 -12.61
CA PHE A 158 -7.27 -2.62 -11.80
C PHE A 158 -8.54 -3.41 -11.53
N GLN A 159 -9.64 -2.76 -11.14
CA GLN A 159 -10.95 -3.43 -11.00
C GLN A 159 -11.36 -4.22 -12.24
N GLN A 160 -11.03 -3.70 -13.44
CA GLN A 160 -11.37 -4.37 -14.68
C GLN A 160 -10.37 -5.44 -15.11
N SER A 161 -9.11 -5.40 -14.65
CA SER A 161 -8.10 -6.41 -15.00
C SER A 161 -8.06 -7.58 -14.02
N THR A 162 -8.49 -7.38 -12.77
CA THR A 162 -8.30 -8.37 -11.69
C THR A 162 -9.58 -9.13 -11.34
N LYS A 163 -10.61 -9.14 -12.21
CA LYS A 163 -11.89 -9.80 -11.90
C LYS A 163 -11.75 -11.31 -11.72
N ASP A 164 -10.80 -11.92 -12.43
CA ASP A 164 -10.62 -13.38 -12.48
C ASP A 164 -9.21 -13.81 -12.04
N GLU A 165 -8.38 -12.87 -11.56
CA GLU A 165 -7.00 -13.15 -11.16
C GLU A 165 -6.90 -13.38 -9.65
N ASN A 166 -6.39 -14.54 -9.25
CA ASN A 166 -6.03 -14.78 -7.86
C ASN A 166 -4.80 -13.95 -7.50
N PHE A 167 -4.80 -13.39 -6.28
CA PHE A 167 -3.63 -12.70 -5.73
C PHE A 167 -2.48 -13.67 -5.40
N ASP A 168 -2.72 -14.98 -5.50
CA ASP A 168 -1.72 -16.02 -5.33
C ASP A 168 -0.78 -16.07 -6.54
N LEU A 169 0.19 -15.16 -6.55
CA LEU A 169 1.24 -15.10 -7.55
C LEU A 169 2.37 -16.05 -7.18
N THR A 170 2.63 -17.03 -8.05
CA THR A 170 3.90 -17.76 -8.02
C THR A 170 4.96 -17.03 -8.83
N PHE A 171 6.21 -17.03 -8.35
CA PHE A 171 7.32 -16.28 -8.96
C PHE A 171 7.59 -16.68 -10.42
N GLU A 172 7.31 -17.94 -10.77
CA GLU A 172 7.41 -18.50 -12.12
C GLU A 172 6.48 -17.82 -13.16
N GLN A 173 5.51 -17.03 -12.70
CA GLN A 173 4.53 -16.37 -13.54
C GLN A 173 4.88 -14.90 -13.83
N ILE A 174 6.10 -14.45 -13.57
CA ILE A 174 6.54 -13.05 -13.74
C ILE A 174 7.40 -12.94 -15.00
N ALA A 175 6.95 -12.16 -15.97
CA ALA A 175 7.69 -11.87 -17.20
C ALA A 175 8.64 -10.68 -17.03
N ASP A 176 9.66 -10.58 -17.89
CA ASP A 176 10.67 -9.52 -17.89
C ASP A 176 10.09 -8.10 -17.90
N GLN A 177 8.94 -7.90 -18.58
CA GLN A 177 8.28 -6.60 -18.61
C GLN A 177 7.75 -6.19 -17.23
N GLU A 178 7.26 -7.15 -16.44
CA GLU A 178 6.76 -6.90 -15.08
C GLU A 178 7.94 -6.60 -14.15
N ILE A 179 9.04 -7.34 -14.30
CA ILE A 179 10.30 -7.09 -13.60
C ILE A 179 10.76 -5.64 -13.83
N LYS A 180 10.83 -5.21 -15.08
CA LYS A 180 11.24 -3.83 -15.44
C LYS A 180 10.34 -2.77 -14.79
N ILE A 181 9.02 -2.98 -14.78
CA ILE A 181 8.09 -2.05 -14.12
C ILE A 181 8.36 -1.96 -12.62
N VAL A 182 8.61 -3.10 -11.95
CA VAL A 182 8.94 -3.10 -10.52
C VAL A 182 10.26 -2.37 -10.26
N GLU A 183 11.27 -2.58 -11.09
CA GLU A 183 12.56 -1.88 -10.97
C GLU A 183 12.42 -0.38 -11.14
N GLU A 184 11.68 0.06 -12.17
CA GLU A 184 11.39 1.49 -12.38
C GLU A 184 10.71 2.10 -11.16
N ILE A 185 9.75 1.40 -10.57
CA ILE A 185 9.05 1.83 -9.35
C ILE A 185 10.01 1.94 -8.17
N LEU A 186 10.78 0.90 -7.88
CA LEU A 186 11.69 0.89 -6.73
C LEU A 186 12.80 1.95 -6.88
N TYR A 187 13.31 2.13 -8.10
CA TYR A 187 14.29 3.18 -8.42
C TYR A 187 13.69 4.57 -8.25
N ALA A 188 12.48 4.81 -8.77
CA ALA A 188 11.79 6.08 -8.60
C ALA A 188 11.57 6.42 -7.12
N VAL A 189 11.10 5.45 -6.31
CA VAL A 189 10.89 5.63 -4.88
C VAL A 189 12.20 5.99 -4.17
N PHE A 190 13.29 5.28 -4.49
CA PHE A 190 14.59 5.58 -3.93
C PHE A 190 15.05 7.01 -4.26
N ASN A 191 14.94 7.43 -5.52
CA ASN A 191 15.31 8.78 -5.95
C ASN A 191 14.43 9.85 -5.30
N ILE A 192 13.12 9.63 -5.18
CA ILE A 192 12.21 10.55 -4.48
C ILE A 192 12.62 10.71 -3.02
N GLY A 193 13.07 9.62 -2.38
CA GLY A 193 13.59 9.67 -1.02
C GLY A 193 14.91 10.43 -0.94
N PHE A 194 15.79 10.22 -1.91
CA PHE A 194 17.13 10.81 -1.96
C PHE A 194 17.09 12.33 -2.25
N ASP A 195 16.29 12.77 -3.22
CA ASP A 195 16.18 14.16 -3.66
C ASP A 195 15.13 14.95 -2.85
N SER A 196 14.90 14.59 -1.57
CA SER A 196 13.67 14.97 -0.84
C SER A 196 13.26 16.43 -1.00
N PHE A 197 12.14 16.65 -1.71
CA PHE A 197 11.55 17.96 -1.99
C PHE A 197 10.88 18.62 -0.77
N ASN A 198 11.08 18.07 0.44
CA ASN A 198 10.30 18.44 1.60
C ASN A 198 11.01 19.51 2.44
N GLU A 199 10.59 20.77 2.30
CA GLU A 199 11.08 21.89 3.12
C GLU A 199 10.89 21.69 4.64
N LYS A 200 10.02 20.75 5.07
CA LYS A 200 9.72 20.50 6.48
C LYS A 200 10.70 19.58 7.19
N THR A 201 11.48 18.78 6.46
CA THR A 201 12.52 17.96 7.05
C THR A 201 13.82 18.77 7.04
N ASN A 202 14.43 18.99 8.21
CA ASN A 202 15.79 19.54 8.32
C ASN A 202 16.86 18.66 7.63
N SER A 203 16.45 17.55 7.00
CA SER A 203 17.28 16.67 6.19
C SER A 203 16.89 16.79 4.71
N ILE A 204 17.91 16.86 3.87
CA ILE A 204 17.82 16.87 2.39
C ILE A 204 17.29 15.53 1.86
N ILE A 205 17.30 14.48 2.70
CA ILE A 205 16.97 13.09 2.35
C ILE A 205 15.85 12.59 3.26
N ASN A 206 14.89 11.87 2.69
CA ASN A 206 13.90 11.05 3.38
C ASN A 206 14.44 9.60 3.46
N GLU A 207 15.21 9.34 4.53
CA GLU A 207 15.91 8.08 4.73
C GLU A 207 14.97 6.87 4.83
N ASP A 208 13.81 7.03 5.48
CA ASP A 208 12.81 5.97 5.61
C ASP A 208 12.36 5.46 4.23
N LEU A 209 12.08 6.37 3.30
CA LEU A 209 11.66 6.01 1.95
C LEU A 209 12.76 5.29 1.16
N CYS A 210 14.02 5.75 1.28
CA CYS A 210 15.17 5.09 0.68
C CYS A 210 15.37 3.67 1.25
N LEU A 211 15.29 3.52 2.57
CA LEU A 211 15.44 2.24 3.25
C LEU A 211 14.31 1.26 2.90
N GLU A 212 13.08 1.76 2.77
CA GLU A 212 11.95 0.95 2.30
C GLU A 212 12.17 0.45 0.87
N ALA A 213 12.57 1.33 -0.06
CA ALA A 213 12.90 0.95 -1.43
C ALA A 213 14.02 -0.11 -1.47
N LEU A 214 15.12 0.12 -0.75
CA LEU A 214 16.24 -0.83 -0.67
C LEU A 214 15.83 -2.17 -0.05
N SER A 215 14.98 -2.16 0.99
CA SER A 215 14.47 -3.37 1.64
C SER A 215 13.65 -4.21 0.67
N LEU A 216 12.76 -3.58 -0.10
CA LEU A 216 11.97 -4.27 -1.13
C LEU A 216 12.85 -4.75 -2.29
N SER A 217 13.82 -3.94 -2.74
CA SER A 217 14.79 -4.35 -3.77
C SER A 217 15.60 -5.58 -3.37
N LYS A 218 16.03 -5.68 -2.11
CA LYS A 218 16.74 -6.86 -1.60
C LYS A 218 15.87 -8.13 -1.66
N LYS A 219 14.57 -8.00 -1.37
CA LYS A 219 13.61 -9.12 -1.47
C LYS A 219 13.24 -9.44 -2.92
N PHE A 220 13.31 -8.45 -3.80
CA PHE A 220 13.06 -8.60 -5.22
C PHE A 220 14.22 -9.25 -5.99
N CYS A 221 15.46 -9.03 -5.55
CA CYS A 221 16.67 -9.54 -6.20
C CYS A 221 16.63 -11.07 -6.45
N PRO A 222 16.30 -11.94 -5.46
CA PRO A 222 16.17 -13.38 -5.72
C PRO A 222 15.14 -13.69 -6.81
N ILE A 223 14.03 -12.96 -6.89
CA ILE A 223 12.97 -13.17 -7.88
C ILE A 223 13.49 -12.88 -9.30
N ARG A 224 14.33 -11.85 -9.45
CA ARG A 224 14.94 -11.49 -10.72
C ARG A 224 15.94 -12.55 -11.22
N PHE A 225 16.69 -13.17 -10.31
CA PHE A 225 17.79 -14.09 -10.65
C PHE A 225 17.45 -15.56 -10.39
N SER A 226 16.16 -15.89 -10.22
CA SER A 226 15.69 -17.27 -10.18
C SER A 226 15.56 -17.79 -11.61
N GLU A 227 16.68 -18.21 -12.19
CA GLU A 227 16.74 -19.08 -13.39
C GLU A 227 16.90 -20.55 -12.97
#